data_AF-S2RB89-F1
#
_entry.id   AF-S2RB89-F1
#
_cell.length_a   1.000
_cell.length_b   1.000
_cell.length_c   1.000
_cell.angle_alpha   90.00
_cell.angle_beta   90.00
_cell.angle_gamma   90.00
#
_symmetry.space_group_name_H-M   'P 1'
#
loop_
_entity.id
_entity.type
_entity.pdbx_description
1 polymer ?
#
loop_
_entity_poly.entity_id
_entity_poly.type
_entity_poly.pdbx_seq_one_letter_code
_entity_poly.pdbx_strand_id
1 'polypeptide(L)'
;MSQPITILLSVTGFIVAMIVLNGLLTWQRQQKLKRQLLADWGTFPEKRPKGERYLKAAYLDHEAQVNHDCQVDDLTWQDLDMLDVFEQLNVTQSSVGAERVYAQLRAYDLGKPAVDEALIAFFQDHPDSRLKVQMAFA
;
A
#
# COMPACT_ATOMS: atom_id res chain seq x y z
N MET A 1 -46.81 23.86 17.69
CA MET A 1 -45.87 24.09 16.56
C MET A 1 -44.40 24.09 16.97
N SER A 2 -44.03 24.11 18.25
CA SER A 2 -42.63 24.13 18.72
C SER A 2 -41.92 22.77 18.72
N GLN A 3 -42.64 21.67 18.99
CA GLN A 3 -42.10 20.31 19.03
C GLN A 3 -41.41 19.83 17.72
N PRO A 4 -41.96 20.06 16.52
CA PRO A 4 -41.26 19.66 15.29
C PRO A 4 -39.99 20.49 15.04
N ILE A 5 -39.96 21.75 15.48
CA ILE A 5 -38.81 22.64 15.30
C ILE A 5 -37.65 22.23 16.24
N THR A 6 -37.94 21.87 17.49
CA THR A 6 -36.93 21.39 18.43
C THR A 6 -36.32 20.06 18.00
N ILE A 7 -37.13 19.14 17.45
CA ILE A 7 -36.65 17.87 16.87
C ILE A 7 -35.75 18.14 15.66
N LEU A 8 -36.14 19.06 14.77
CA LEU A 8 -35.32 19.41 13.60
C LEU A 8 -33.96 19.99 14.01
N LEU A 9 -33.94 20.88 15.01
CA LEU A 9 -32.70 21.48 15.52
C LEU A 9 -31.79 20.46 16.19
N SER A 10 -32.34 19.53 16.98
CA SER A 10 -31.54 18.49 17.64
C SER A 10 -30.92 17.52 16.62
N VAL A 11 -31.68 17.11 15.61
CA VAL A 11 -31.19 16.25 14.52
C VAL A 11 -30.09 16.97 13.72
N THR A 12 -30.32 18.24 13.37
CA THR A 12 -29.31 19.03 12.63
C THR A 12 -28.02 19.18 13.45
N GLY A 13 -28.14 19.49 14.75
CA GLY A 13 -26.99 19.58 15.65
C GLY A 13 -26.22 18.26 15.75
N PHE A 14 -26.93 17.13 15.81
CA PHE A 14 -26.31 15.80 15.84
C PHE A 14 -25.54 15.49 14.54
N ILE A 15 -26.12 15.80 13.37
CA ILE A 15 -25.46 15.62 12.08
C ILE A 15 -24.18 16.47 11.98
N VAL A 16 -24.24 17.74 12.38
CA VAL A 16 -23.07 18.63 12.39
C VAL A 16 -21.99 18.08 13.33
N ALA A 17 -22.36 17.61 14.52
CA ALA A 17 -21.42 17.00 15.46
C ALA A 17 -20.76 15.74 14.86
N MET A 18 -21.51 14.88 14.16
CA MET A 18 -20.93 13.72 13.47
C MET A 18 -19.96 14.13 12.36
N ILE A 19 -20.27 15.15 11.56
CA ILE A 19 -19.38 15.63 10.49
C ILE A 19 -18.08 16.17 11.08
N VAL A 20 -18.18 17.00 12.12
CA VAL A 20 -17.01 17.57 12.82
C VAL A 20 -16.15 16.47 13.43
N LEU A 21 -16.77 15.49 14.11
CA LEU A 21 -16.06 14.35 14.69
C LEU A 21 -15.35 13.51 13.62
N ASN A 22 -16.01 13.19 12.50
CA ASN A 22 -15.39 12.47 11.40
C ASN A 22 -14.22 13.25 10.76
N GLY A 23 -14.35 14.58 10.65
CA GLY A 23 -13.27 15.45 10.19
C GLY A 23 -12.05 15.40 11.10
N LEU A 24 -12.26 15.53 12.42
CA LEU A 24 -11.21 15.43 13.44
C LEU A 24 -10.52 14.06 13.43
N LEU A 25 -11.29 12.98 13.40
CA LEU A 25 -10.75 11.61 13.36
C LEU A 25 -9.96 11.36 12.08
N THR A 26 -10.47 11.79 10.93
CA THR A 26 -9.76 11.66 9.65
C THR A 26 -8.46 12.44 9.66
N TRP A 27 -8.47 13.68 10.16
CA TRP A 27 -7.26 14.49 10.27
C TRP A 27 -6.21 13.84 11.18
N GLN A 28 -6.61 13.34 12.36
CA GLN A 28 -5.70 12.63 13.26
C GLN A 28 -5.09 11.37 12.61
N ARG A 29 -5.89 10.60 11.87
CA ARG A 29 -5.41 9.42 11.11
C ARG A 29 -4.38 9.81 10.06
N GLN A 30 -4.65 10.87 9.30
CA GLN A 30 -3.73 11.39 8.27
C GLN A 30 -2.40 11.86 8.89
N GLN A 31 -2.44 12.57 10.02
CA GLN A 31 -1.22 12.99 10.71
C GLN A 31 -0.44 11.79 11.28
N LYS A 32 -1.13 10.78 11.82
CA LYS A 32 -0.49 9.56 12.31
C LYS A 32 0.19 8.81 11.17
N LEU A 33 -0.51 8.58 10.06
CA LEU A 33 0.02 7.94 8.86
C LEU A 33 1.24 8.69 8.34
N LYS A 34 1.15 10.02 8.19
CA LYS A 34 2.29 10.86 7.76
C LYS A 34 3.52 10.65 8.63
N ARG A 35 3.35 10.63 9.97
CA ARG A 35 4.45 10.40 10.92
C ARG A 35 5.04 9.00 10.78
N GLN A 36 4.19 7.99 10.60
CA GLN A 36 4.63 6.62 10.38
C GLN A 36 5.44 6.49 9.09
N LEU A 37 4.93 6.99 7.97
CA LEU A 37 5.63 6.94 6.67
C LEU A 37 7.01 7.61 6.71
N LEU A 38 7.14 8.71 7.46
CA LEU A 38 8.41 9.38 7.66
C LEU A 38 9.38 8.59 8.54
N ALA A 39 8.88 7.95 9.60
CA ALA A 39 9.68 7.15 10.52
C ALA A 39 10.11 5.81 9.91
N ASP A 40 9.23 5.19 9.12
CA ASP A 40 9.45 3.88 8.53
C ASP A 40 10.41 3.93 7.33
N TRP A 41 10.62 5.12 6.73
CA TRP A 41 11.50 5.26 5.57
C TRP A 41 12.94 4.86 5.88
N GLY A 42 13.48 3.90 5.12
CA GLY A 42 14.82 3.35 5.31
C GLY A 42 14.94 2.34 6.47
N THR A 43 13.81 1.95 7.06
CA THR A 43 13.75 0.88 8.07
C THR A 43 13.14 -0.38 7.47
N PHE A 44 13.50 -1.54 8.01
CA PHE A 44 12.84 -2.79 7.62
C PHE A 44 11.45 -2.87 8.25
N PRO A 45 10.40 -3.23 7.49
CA PRO A 45 9.08 -3.39 8.05
C PRO A 45 9.06 -4.55 9.05
N GLU A 46 8.61 -4.30 10.28
CA GLU A 46 8.41 -5.35 11.31
C GLU A 46 7.11 -6.17 11.09
N LYS A 47 6.41 -5.99 9.96
CA LYS A 47 5.05 -6.52 9.79
C LYS A 47 5.06 -8.03 9.56
N ARG A 48 4.16 -8.72 10.28
CA ARG A 48 3.87 -10.16 10.18
C ARG A 48 3.09 -10.50 8.90
N PRO A 49 3.07 -11.79 8.50
CA PRO A 49 2.53 -12.20 7.22
C PRO A 49 1.07 -11.84 7.02
N LYS A 50 0.79 -11.12 5.93
CA LYS A 50 -0.54 -11.09 5.32
C LYS A 50 -0.55 -12.20 4.26
N GLY A 51 -1.42 -13.19 4.45
CA GLY A 51 -1.35 -14.45 3.71
C GLY A 51 -1.11 -14.31 2.19
N GLU A 52 -0.08 -15.01 1.71
CA GLU A 52 0.38 -15.06 0.32
C GLU A 52 -0.72 -15.43 -0.69
N ARG A 53 -1.75 -16.15 -0.24
CA ARG A 53 -2.80 -16.70 -1.12
C ARG A 53 -3.44 -15.66 -2.03
N TYR A 54 -3.67 -14.44 -1.54
CA TYR A 54 -4.25 -13.37 -2.35
C TYR A 54 -3.27 -12.83 -3.40
N LEU A 55 -2.00 -12.65 -3.02
CA LEU A 55 -0.95 -12.19 -3.93
C LEU A 55 -0.72 -13.19 -5.05
N LYS A 56 -0.67 -14.48 -4.70
CA LYS A 56 -0.51 -15.56 -5.67
C LYS A 56 -1.69 -15.66 -6.64
N ALA A 57 -2.92 -15.50 -6.16
CA ALA A 57 -4.10 -15.49 -7.03
C ALA A 57 -4.05 -14.34 -8.05
N ALA A 58 -3.76 -13.12 -7.58
CA ALA A 58 -3.62 -11.95 -8.46
C ALA A 58 -2.47 -12.10 -9.47
N TYR A 59 -1.36 -12.71 -9.04
CA TYR A 59 -0.23 -13.02 -9.92
C TYR A 59 -0.63 -13.97 -11.05
N LEU A 60 -1.29 -15.09 -10.75
CA LEU A 60 -1.69 -16.08 -11.76
C LEU A 60 -2.67 -15.50 -12.79
N ASP A 61 -3.57 -14.61 -12.37
CA ASP A 61 -4.49 -13.91 -13.28
C ASP A 61 -3.73 -12.98 -14.25
N HIS A 62 -2.64 -12.36 -13.78
CA HIS A 62 -1.80 -11.48 -14.60
C HIS A 62 -0.84 -12.25 -15.51
N GLU A 63 -0.26 -13.34 -15.02
CA GLU A 63 0.69 -14.21 -15.73
C GLU A 63 0.07 -14.80 -17.01
N ALA A 64 -1.24 -15.09 -17.00
CA ALA A 64 -1.97 -15.55 -18.18
C ALA A 64 -1.91 -14.58 -19.39
N GLN A 65 -1.42 -13.34 -19.19
CA GLN A 65 -1.41 -12.27 -20.18
C GLN A 65 0.00 -11.80 -20.56
N VAL A 66 1.06 -12.33 -19.95
CA VAL A 66 2.44 -11.81 -20.09
C VAL A 66 3.44 -12.96 -20.32
N ASN A 67 4.35 -12.78 -21.28
CA ASN A 67 5.48 -13.70 -21.47
C ASN A 67 6.66 -13.26 -20.59
N HIS A 68 7.22 -14.19 -19.83
CA HIS A 68 8.40 -13.97 -19.00
C HIS A 68 9.55 -14.87 -19.46
N ASP A 69 10.79 -14.36 -19.45
CA ASP A 69 11.98 -15.13 -19.82
C ASP A 69 12.36 -16.14 -18.72
N CYS A 70 12.11 -15.79 -17.46
CA CYS A 70 12.43 -16.60 -16.30
C CYS A 70 11.33 -16.48 -15.25
N GLN A 71 10.93 -17.60 -14.67
CA GLN A 71 9.91 -17.69 -13.64
C GLN A 71 10.41 -18.53 -12.46
N VAL A 72 10.09 -18.09 -11.25
CA VAL A 72 10.35 -18.80 -10.01
C VAL A 72 9.13 -19.65 -9.67
N ASP A 73 9.27 -20.96 -9.85
CA ASP A 73 8.22 -21.92 -9.52
C ASP A 73 7.97 -21.98 -8.01
N ASP A 74 6.88 -22.65 -7.62
CA ASP A 74 6.45 -22.72 -6.23
C ASP A 74 7.42 -23.44 -5.30
N LEU A 75 8.12 -24.47 -5.79
CA LEU A 75 9.08 -25.20 -4.98
C LEU A 75 10.28 -24.31 -4.72
N THR A 76 10.85 -23.72 -5.76
CA THR A 76 11.99 -22.79 -5.62
C THR A 76 11.64 -21.59 -4.75
N TRP A 77 10.42 -21.04 -4.87
CA TRP A 77 9.96 -19.93 -4.03
C TRP A 77 9.94 -20.29 -2.54
N GLN A 78 9.47 -21.50 -2.22
CA GLN A 78 9.44 -22.00 -0.85
C GLN A 78 10.84 -22.33 -0.33
N ASP A 79 11.68 -22.98 -1.14
CA ASP A 79 13.05 -23.36 -0.77
C ASP A 79 13.93 -22.14 -0.43
N LEU A 80 13.63 -20.98 -1.03
CA LEU A 80 14.35 -19.73 -0.82
C LEU A 80 13.69 -18.79 0.20
N ASP A 81 12.62 -19.23 0.88
CA ASP A 81 11.84 -18.41 1.82
C ASP A 81 11.44 -17.04 1.22
N MET A 82 11.07 -17.02 -0.06
CA MET A 82 10.88 -15.77 -0.81
C MET A 82 9.69 -14.93 -0.33
N LEU A 83 8.76 -15.53 0.42
CA LEU A 83 7.70 -14.77 1.09
C LEU A 83 8.28 -13.80 2.15
N ASP A 84 9.28 -14.25 2.92
CA ASP A 84 9.93 -13.41 3.93
C ASP A 84 10.74 -12.29 3.27
N VAL A 85 11.40 -12.60 2.14
CA VAL A 85 12.09 -11.60 1.31
C VAL A 85 11.11 -10.56 0.78
N PHE A 86 9.96 -11.01 0.24
CA PHE A 86 8.89 -10.13 -0.20
C PHE A 86 8.40 -9.22 0.92
N GLU A 87 8.18 -9.75 2.13
CA GLU A 87 7.70 -8.98 3.27
C GLU A 87 8.68 -7.88 3.70
N GLN A 88 9.98 -8.16 3.63
CA GLN A 88 11.02 -7.16 3.91
C GLN A 88 11.13 -6.08 2.83
N LEU A 89 10.87 -6.42 1.57
CA LEU A 89 10.95 -5.49 0.45
C LEU A 89 9.67 -4.67 0.23
N ASN A 90 8.52 -5.22 0.60
CA ASN A 90 7.22 -4.61 0.31
C ASN A 90 6.91 -3.43 1.25
N VAL A 91 7.42 -2.25 0.88
CA VAL A 91 7.12 -0.96 1.51
C VAL A 91 6.01 -0.18 0.81
N THR A 92 5.27 -0.84 -0.09
CA THR A 92 4.19 -0.22 -0.84
C THR A 92 3.00 0.11 0.05
N GLN A 93 2.23 1.14 -0.33
CA GLN A 93 1.10 1.61 0.46
C GLN A 93 -0.25 1.05 -0.01
N SER A 94 -0.28 0.30 -1.11
CA SER A 94 -1.49 -0.21 -1.75
C SER A 94 -1.39 -1.70 -2.07
N SER A 95 -2.54 -2.38 -2.14
CA SER A 95 -2.60 -3.80 -2.53
C SER A 95 -2.05 -4.03 -3.94
N VAL A 96 -2.36 -3.13 -4.87
CA VAL A 96 -1.87 -3.20 -6.26
C VAL A 96 -0.33 -3.06 -6.30
N GLY A 97 0.25 -2.20 -5.45
CA GLY A 97 1.70 -2.10 -5.30
C GLY A 97 2.30 -3.40 -4.78
N ALA A 98 1.70 -4.01 -3.76
CA ALA A 98 2.14 -5.28 -3.19
C ALA A 98 2.09 -6.41 -4.22
N GLU A 99 1.00 -6.50 -4.99
CA GLU A 99 0.87 -7.46 -6.10
C GLU A 99 1.96 -7.25 -7.16
N ARG A 100 2.26 -6.00 -7.50
CA ARG A 100 3.31 -5.67 -8.48
C ARG A 100 4.71 -6.10 -8.02
N VAL A 101 5.05 -5.88 -6.75
CA VAL A 101 6.32 -6.31 -6.15
C VAL A 101 6.40 -7.84 -6.11
N TYR A 102 5.32 -8.50 -5.68
CA TYR A 102 5.24 -9.96 -5.65
C TYR A 102 5.45 -10.57 -7.05
N ALA A 103 4.77 -10.03 -8.06
CA ALA A 103 4.92 -10.47 -9.45
C ALA A 103 6.35 -10.26 -9.98
N GLN A 104 6.99 -9.14 -9.63
CA GLN A 104 8.38 -8.86 -10.01
C GLN A 104 9.38 -9.82 -9.37
N LEU A 105 9.09 -10.33 -8.17
CA LEU A 105 9.92 -11.35 -7.52
C LEU A 105 9.69 -12.76 -8.10
N ARG A 106 8.49 -13.03 -8.62
CA ARG A 106 8.12 -14.32 -9.23
C ARG A 106 8.58 -14.48 -10.67
N ALA A 107 8.76 -13.40 -11.42
CA ALA A 107 9.15 -13.46 -12.82
C ALA A 107 10.08 -12.32 -13.23
N TYR A 108 11.11 -12.66 -14.01
CA TYR A 108 12.17 -11.75 -14.43
C TYR A 108 12.30 -11.72 -15.95
N ASP A 109 12.46 -10.51 -16.49
CA ASP A 109 12.94 -10.26 -17.85
C ASP A 109 14.46 -10.02 -17.75
N LEU A 110 15.24 -10.97 -18.24
CA LEU A 110 16.70 -10.96 -18.12
C LEU A 110 17.35 -10.07 -19.18
N GLY A 111 16.66 -9.81 -20.30
CA GLY A 111 17.15 -8.94 -21.37
C GLY A 111 16.83 -7.47 -21.13
N LYS A 112 15.79 -7.18 -20.33
CA LYS A 112 15.29 -5.83 -20.10
C LYS A 112 14.72 -5.71 -18.68
N PRO A 113 15.58 -5.57 -17.65
CA PRO A 113 15.11 -5.42 -16.28
C PRO A 113 14.20 -4.20 -16.17
N ALA A 114 13.00 -4.42 -15.60
CA ALA A 114 12.01 -3.36 -15.36
C ALA A 114 12.39 -2.50 -14.15
N VAL A 115 13.60 -1.92 -14.19
CA VAL A 115 14.14 -1.04 -13.15
C VAL A 115 14.29 0.36 -13.73
N ASP A 116 13.64 1.33 -13.09
CA ASP A 116 13.79 2.75 -13.41
C ASP A 116 14.66 3.41 -12.34
N GLU A 117 15.97 3.37 -12.54
CA GLU A 117 16.96 3.96 -11.64
C GLU A 117 16.76 5.47 -11.46
N ALA A 118 16.28 6.16 -12.50
CA ALA A 118 16.01 7.61 -12.42
C ALA A 118 14.83 7.88 -11.49
N LEU A 119 13.78 7.05 -11.54
CA LEU A 119 12.64 7.15 -10.63
C LEU A 119 13.01 6.82 -9.18
N ILE A 120 13.87 5.81 -8.97
CA ILE A 120 14.39 5.44 -7.65
C ILE A 120 15.18 6.62 -7.06
N ALA A 121 16.14 7.16 -7.82
CA ALA A 121 16.93 8.31 -7.41
C ALA A 121 16.05 9.54 -7.11
N PHE A 122 15.05 9.81 -7.96
CA PHE A 122 14.11 10.90 -7.74
C PHE A 122 13.41 10.79 -6.38
N PHE A 123 12.83 9.63 -6.04
CA PHE A 123 12.13 9.46 -4.77
C PHE A 123 13.07 9.38 -3.57
N GLN A 124 14.33 9.02 -3.76
CA GLN A 124 15.36 9.11 -2.73
C GLN A 124 15.67 10.57 -2.38
N ASP A 125 15.87 11.42 -3.40
CA ASP A 125 16.29 12.82 -3.24
C ASP A 125 15.14 13.80 -2.93
N HIS A 126 13.88 13.41 -3.23
CA HIS A 126 12.70 14.28 -3.06
C HIS A 126 11.73 13.72 -2.00
N PRO A 127 12.04 13.85 -0.70
CA PRO A 127 11.23 13.25 0.37
C PRO A 127 9.79 13.80 0.43
N ASP A 128 9.58 15.07 0.09
CA ASP A 128 8.24 15.66 0.05
C ASP A 128 7.38 15.08 -1.07
N SER A 129 7.97 14.87 -2.26
CA SER A 129 7.30 14.24 -3.39
C SER A 129 6.97 12.78 -3.09
N ARG A 130 7.95 12.05 -2.51
CA ARG A 130 7.76 10.67 -2.04
C ARG A 130 6.61 10.57 -1.04
N LEU A 131 6.60 11.42 -0.02
CA LEU A 131 5.57 11.39 1.01
C LEU A 131 4.18 11.69 0.45
N LYS A 132 4.06 12.65 -0.48
CA LYS A 132 2.79 12.93 -1.17
C LYS A 132 2.25 11.71 -1.90
N VAL A 133 3.12 11.00 -2.63
CA VAL A 133 2.72 9.77 -3.33
C VAL A 133 2.34 8.69 -2.33
N GLN A 134 3.15 8.43 -1.31
CA GLN A 134 2.84 7.43 -0.28
C GLN A 134 1.50 7.71 0.41
N MET A 135 1.21 8.96 0.75
CA MET A 135 -0.07 9.35 1.34
C MET A 135 -1.26 9.23 0.38
N ALA A 136 -1.05 9.35 -0.93
CA ALA A 136 -2.12 9.20 -1.92
C ALA A 136 -2.52 7.74 -2.15
N PHE A 137 -1.61 6.80 -1.88
CA PHE A 137 -1.82 5.37 -2.09
C PHE A 137 -2.12 4.57 -0.81
N ALA A 138 -1.94 5.17 0.37
CA ALA A 138 -2.18 4.58 1.69
C ALA A 138 -3.66 4.69 2.14
#